data_AF-A0A920IND5-F1
#
_entry.id   AF-A0A920IND5-F1
#
_cell.length_a   1.000
_cell.length_b   1.000
_cell.length_c   1.000
_cell.angle_alpha   90.00
_cell.angle_beta   90.00
_cell.angle_gamma   90.00
#
_symmetry.space_group_name_H-M   'P 1'
#
loop_
_entity.id
_entity.type
_entity.pdbx_description
1 polymer ?
#
loop_
_entity_poly.entity_id
_entity_poly.type
_entity_poly.pdbx_seq_one_letter_code
_entity_poly.pdbx_strand_id
1 'polypeptide(L)' 'MCEYVDQEKQKNWSKLYRKKTIDDSVIGVVEYIEATDKYKFLVGKKCNYAVKFYDKSFFFF' A
#
# COMPACT_ATOMS: atom_id res chain seq x y z
N MET A 1 -4.26 1.97 11.52
CA MET A 1 -2.94 1.35 11.59
C MET A 1 -3.15 -0.14 11.34
N CYS A 2 -2.33 -0.78 10.51
CA CYS A 2 -2.45 -2.19 10.18
C CYS A 2 -1.15 -2.92 10.55
N GLU A 3 -1.25 -4.06 11.22
CA GLU A 3 -0.15 -4.98 11.48
C GLU A 3 -0.28 -6.16 10.53
N TYR A 4 0.83 -6.54 9.89
CA TYR A 4 0.94 -7.74 9.08
C TYR A 4 1.99 -8.67 9.69
N VAL A 5 1.71 -9.97 9.71
CA VAL A 5 2.62 -11.01 10.22
C VAL A 5 2.70 -12.11 9.15
N ASP A 6 3.92 -12.45 8.73
CA ASP A 6 4.15 -13.54 7.78
C ASP A 6 4.33 -14.91 8.48
N GLN A 7 4.50 -15.97 7.69
CA GLN A 7 4.68 -17.34 8.19
C GLN A 7 5.97 -17.52 9.01
N GLU A 8 6.96 -16.64 8.81
CA GLU A 8 8.24 -16.62 9.53
C GLU A 8 8.19 -15.70 10.76
N LYS A 9 6.98 -15.28 11.17
CA LYS A 9 6.73 -14.32 12.27
C LYS A 9 7.37 -12.95 12.05
N GLN A 10 7.74 -12.61 10.81
CA GLN A 10 8.18 -11.27 10.46
C GLN A 10 6.99 -10.33 10.43
N LYS A 11 7.15 -9.15 11.01
CA LYS A 11 6.07 -8.17 11.18
C LYS A 11 6.35 -6.90 10.39
N ASN A 12 5.29 -6.26 9.94
CA ASN A 12 5.34 -4.86 9.54
C ASN A 12 4.08 -4.11 10.00
N TRP A 13 4.26 -2.82 10.24
CA TRP A 13 3.20 -1.89 10.60
C TRP A 13 3.08 -0.84 9.52
N SER A 14 1.86 -0.68 9.01
CA SER A 14 1.57 0.26 7.92
C SER A 14 0.36 1.12 8.22
N LYS A 15 0.36 2.32 7.65
CA LYS A 15 -0.76 3.23 7.63
C LYS A 15 -1.33 3.28 6.22
N LEU A 16 -2.59 2.89 6.11
CA LEU A 16 -3.36 2.97 4.88
C LEU A 16 -4.23 4.23 4.93
N TYR A 17 -4.14 5.05 3.89
CA TYR A 17 -4.99 6.23 3.74
C TYR A 17 -5.27 6.51 2.27
N ARG A 18 -6.33 7.26 2.00
CA ARG A 18 -6.66 7.68 0.64
C ARG A 18 -6.20 9.13 0.44
N LYS A 19 -5.46 9.38 -0.64
CA LYS A 19 -5.23 10.74 -1.12
C LYS A 19 -6.41 11.16 -1.98
N LYS A 20 -7.03 12.30 -1.66
CA LYS A 20 -7.89 13.01 -2.62
C LYS A 20 -6.99 13.73 -3.60
N THR A 21 -7.01 13.35 -4.85
CA THR A 21 -6.43 14.13 -5.95
C THR A 21 -7.51 14.98 -6.61
N ILE A 22 -7.09 16.04 -7.30
CA ILE A 22 -7.99 16.98 -8.02
C ILE A 22 -8.84 16.24 -9.05
N ASP A 23 -8.25 15.25 -9.72
CA ASP A 23 -8.99 14.26 -10.50
C ASP A 23 -9.42 13.12 -9.58
N ASP A 24 -10.69 12.73 -9.65
CA ASP A 24 -11.45 11.76 -8.84
C ASP A 24 -10.88 10.32 -8.78
N SER A 25 -9.62 10.17 -9.19
CA SER A 25 -8.75 9.01 -9.02
C SER A 25 -8.45 8.83 -7.54
N VAL A 26 -9.34 8.13 -6.83
CA VAL A 26 -9.08 7.69 -5.45
C VAL A 26 -7.81 6.82 -5.46
N ILE A 27 -6.69 7.36 -4.97
CA ILE A 27 -5.43 6.61 -4.81
C ILE A 27 -5.30 6.22 -3.33
N GLY A 28 -5.28 4.93 -3.04
CA GLY A 28 -4.84 4.41 -1.75
C GLY A 28 -3.33 4.58 -1.61
N VAL A 29 -2.86 4.89 -0.40
CA VAL A 29 -1.44 4.96 -0.07
C VAL A 29 -1.18 4.12 1.16
N VAL A 30 -0.23 3.19 1.02
CA VAL A 30 0.38 2.43 2.11
C VAL A 30 1.67 3.13 2.49
N GLU A 31 1.82 3.45 3.76
CA GLU A 31 3.04 3.98 4.33
C GLU A 31 3.53 3.02 5.41
N TYR A 32 4.73 2.45 5.24
CA TYR A 32 5.33 1.54 6.21
C TYR A 32 6.05 2.34 7.29
N ILE A 33 5.63 2.15 8.53
CA ILE A 33 6.13 2.91 9.69
C ILE A 33 7.20 2.12 10.42
N GLU A 34 7.02 0.81 10.51
CA GLU A 34 7.93 -0.07 11.23
C GLU A 34 7.91 -1.47 10.63
N ALA A 35 9.01 -2.19 10.74
CA ALA A 35 9.16 -3.53 10.22
C ALA A 35 10.28 -4.31 10.90
N THR A 36 10.13 -5.63 10.96
CA THR A 36 11.21 -6.55 11.31
C THR A 36 12.19 -6.76 10.14
N ASP A 37 13.30 -7.46 10.37
CA ASP A 37 14.49 -7.47 9.50
C ASP A 37 14.20 -7.62 8.01
N LYS A 38 13.38 -8.61 7.62
CA LYS A 38 13.01 -8.88 6.22
C LYS A 38 12.37 -7.68 5.52
N TYR A 39 11.62 -6.86 6.24
CA TYR A 39 10.82 -5.77 5.70
C TYR A 39 11.37 -4.38 6.07
N LYS A 40 12.51 -4.28 6.77
CA LYS A 40 13.13 -2.99 7.15
C LYS A 40 13.36 -2.07 5.96
N PHE A 41 13.65 -2.61 4.79
CA PHE A 41 13.83 -1.84 3.55
C PHE A 41 12.56 -1.09 3.09
N LEU A 42 11.38 -1.47 3.60
CA LEU A 42 10.11 -0.81 3.30
C LEU A 42 9.84 0.39 4.22
N VAL A 43 10.48 0.47 5.39
CA VAL A 43 10.23 1.54 6.37
C VAL A 43 10.49 2.92 5.75
N GLY A 44 9.52 3.81 5.87
CA GLY A 44 9.53 5.15 5.27
C GLY A 44 9.13 5.19 3.79
N LYS A 45 8.98 4.06 3.11
CA LYS A 45 8.46 4.02 1.74
C LYS A 45 6.94 4.22 1.75
N LYS A 46 6.47 4.96 0.75
CA LYS A 46 5.05 5.17 0.45
C LYS A 46 4.73 4.52 -0.88
N CYS A 47 3.84 3.54 -0.84
CA CYS A 47 3.41 2.79 -2.02
C CYS A 47 1.96 3.15 -2.33
N ASN A 48 1.70 3.58 -3.57
CA ASN A 48 0.34 3.79 -4.03
C ASN A 48 -0.32 2.43 -4.32
N TYR A 49 -1.54 2.22 -3.83
CA TYR A 49 -2.37 1.04 -4.04
C TYR A 49 -3.79 1.44 -4.42
N ALA A 50 -4.59 0.51 -4.94
CA ALA A 50 -5.97 0.79 -5.38
C ALA A 50 -6.07 1.98 -6.35
N VAL A 51 -5.12 2.06 -7.30
CA VAL A 51 -5.15 3.07 -8.37
C VAL A 51 -6.33 2.74 -9.27
N LYS A 52 -7.32 3.64 -9.33
CA LYS A 52 -8.43 3.54 -10.28
C LYS A 52 -7.90 3.86 -11.67
N PHE A 53 -7.60 2.84 -12.46
CA PHE A 53 -7.34 3.03 -13.89
C PHE A 53 -8.68 3.29 -14.58
N TYR A 54 -8.83 4.47 -15.18
CA TYR A 54 -10.04 4.88 -15.92
C TYR A 54 -10.12 4.23 -17.31
N ASP A 55 -9.52 3.06 -17.51
CA ASP A 55 -9.47 2.45 -18.81
C ASP A 55 -10.57 1.37 -18.93
N LYS A 56 -11.60 1.69 -19.72
CA LYS A 56 -12.73 0.79 -20.05
C LYS A 56 -12.29 -0.45 -20.85
N SER A 57 -10.99 -0.62 -21.10
CA SER A 57 -10.45 -1.55 -22.09
C SER A 57 -9.68 -2.75 -21.50
N PHE A 58 -9.52 -2.86 -20.18
CA PHE A 58 -8.83 -4.02 -19.58
C PHE A 58 -9.79 -5.17 -19.30
N PHE A 59 -10.03 -5.99 -20.33
CA PHE A 59 -10.46 -7.38 -20.19
C PHE A 59 -9.26 -8.24 -19.76
N PHE A 60 -9.35 -8.89 -18.61
CA PHE A 60 -8.47 -10.03 -18.28
C PHE A 60 -9.15 -11.30 -18.81
N PHE A 61 -8.51 -11.96 -19.79
CA PHE A 61 -8.79 -13.35 -20.17
C PHE A 61 -8.33 -14.32 -19.08
#